data_AF-A0A553QM09-F1
#
_entry.id   AF-A0A553QM09-F1
#
_cell.length_a   1.000
_cell.length_b   1.000
_cell.length_c   1.000
_cell.angle_alpha   90.00
_cell.angle_beta   90.00
_cell.angle_gamma   90.00
#
_symmetry.space_group_name_H-M   'P 1'
#
loop_
_entity.id
_entity.type
_entity.pdbx_description
1 polymer ?
#
loop_
_entity_poly.entity_id
_entity_poly.type
_entity_poly.pdbx_seq_one_letter_code
_entity_poly.pdbx_strand_id
1 'polypeptide(L)'
;MKMPEMISQITPTLYLSGVEALNETALKHRRISLLVNACPEKPCPDFQGVTSVYVQVEDRPHAHLNQHFDHVAEQIQQNTTGSSLVFCSAGRSRSPTLIMAFLMRSEGLSLFQAHQRVMEVRPFIRPNAGFWRQLLQYEMKLTHSNSVKMVSTSQGVLPEPIHNSRDSSYCLNV
;
A
#
# COMPACT_ATOMS: atom_id res chain seq x y z
N MET A 1 10.91 10.41 19.81
CA MET A 1 9.44 10.57 19.70
C MET A 1 8.88 9.23 19.22
N LYS A 2 8.14 8.49 20.06
CA LYS A 2 7.48 7.24 19.63
C LYS A 2 6.44 7.61 18.58
N MET A 3 6.50 7.02 17.39
CA MET A 3 5.41 7.18 16.42
C MET A 3 4.13 6.57 17.02
N PRO A 4 2.96 7.22 16.91
CA PRO A 4 1.75 6.69 17.51
C PRO A 4 1.42 5.30 16.95
N GLU A 5 1.07 4.38 17.85
CA GLU A 5 0.63 3.00 17.61
C GLU A 5 -0.73 2.99 16.91
N MET A 6 -0.76 3.44 15.64
CA MET A 6 -1.99 3.75 14.93
C MET A 6 -2.28 2.77 13.79
N ILE A 7 -3.50 2.21 13.81
CA ILE A 7 -4.12 1.51 12.69
C ILE A 7 -4.90 2.54 11.86
N SER A 8 -4.47 2.77 10.62
CA SER A 8 -5.10 3.67 9.66
C SER A 8 -6.16 2.91 8.86
N GLN A 9 -7.36 3.47 8.71
CA GLN A 9 -8.40 2.93 7.83
C GLN A 9 -8.19 3.47 6.41
N ILE A 10 -8.03 2.58 5.44
CA ILE A 10 -7.82 2.94 4.02
C ILE A 10 -9.17 2.95 3.28
N THR A 11 -9.98 1.93 3.52
CA THR A 11 -11.34 1.77 3.00
C THR A 11 -12.26 1.28 4.12
N PRO A 12 -13.58 1.16 3.93
CA PRO A 12 -14.48 0.63 4.96
C PRO A 12 -14.04 -0.73 5.53
N THR A 13 -13.38 -1.58 4.74
CA THR A 13 -12.96 -2.94 5.12
C THR A 13 -11.45 -3.21 5.00
N LEU A 14 -10.62 -2.18 4.76
CA LEU A 14 -9.17 -2.34 4.64
C LEU A 14 -8.42 -1.38 5.58
N TYR A 15 -7.49 -1.93 6.34
CA TYR A 15 -6.68 -1.21 7.32
C TYR A 15 -5.18 -1.41 7.08
N LEU A 16 -4.39 -0.44 7.55
CA LEU A 16 -2.92 -0.42 7.51
C LEU A 16 -2.35 -0.17 8.90
N SER A 17 -1.36 -0.94 9.33
CA SER A 17 -0.63 -0.63 10.56
C SER A 17 0.87 -0.98 10.52
N GLY A 18 1.56 -0.53 11.57
CA GLY A 18 2.80 -1.17 12.03
C GLY A 18 2.49 -2.30 13.01
N VAL A 19 3.45 -3.19 13.23
CA VAL A 19 3.28 -4.40 14.05
C VAL A 19 2.95 -4.10 15.51
N GLU A 20 3.49 -3.01 16.07
CA GLU A 20 3.23 -2.62 17.46
C GLU A 20 1.77 -2.23 17.74
N ALA A 21 1.00 -1.91 16.70
CA ALA A 21 -0.42 -1.57 16.85
C ALA A 21 -1.34 -2.80 16.89
N LEU A 22 -0.80 -4.02 16.72
CA LEU A 22 -1.58 -5.26 16.74
C LEU A 22 -1.90 -5.66 18.18
N ASN A 23 -3.19 -5.71 18.50
CA ASN A 23 -3.71 -6.29 19.73
C ASN A 23 -5.13 -6.79 19.51
N GLU A 24 -5.54 -7.78 20.31
CA GLU A 24 -6.81 -8.48 20.14
C GLU A 24 -8.02 -7.53 20.17
N THR A 25 -8.02 -6.56 21.08
CA THR A 25 -9.07 -5.53 21.20
C THR A 25 -9.19 -4.71 19.93
N ALA A 26 -8.07 -4.27 19.37
CA ALA A 26 -8.05 -3.45 18.15
C ALA A 26 -8.53 -4.22 16.91
N LEU A 27 -8.22 -5.52 16.85
CA LEU A 27 -8.68 -6.42 15.78
C LEU A 27 -10.18 -6.69 15.89
N LYS A 28 -10.68 -7.02 17.09
CA LYS A 28 -12.12 -7.26 17.35
C LYS A 28 -12.97 -6.04 17.03
N HIS A 29 -12.55 -4.84 17.49
CA HIS A 29 -13.29 -3.60 17.23
C HIS A 29 -13.44 -3.29 15.73
N ARG A 30 -12.44 -3.65 14.92
CA ARG A 30 -12.44 -3.44 13.45
C ARG A 30 -12.97 -4.64 12.67
N ARG A 31 -13.40 -5.69 13.37
CA ARG A 31 -13.86 -6.97 12.80
C ARG A 31 -12.83 -7.54 11.81
N ILE A 32 -11.55 -7.49 12.18
CA ILE A 32 -10.48 -8.06 11.34
C ILE A 32 -10.67 -9.57 11.25
N SER A 33 -10.85 -10.08 10.04
CA SER A 33 -10.95 -11.50 9.71
C SER A 33 -9.78 -11.99 8.85
N LEU A 34 -9.02 -11.07 8.25
CA LEU A 34 -7.81 -11.34 7.48
C LEU A 34 -6.66 -10.46 7.96
N LEU A 35 -5.52 -11.08 8.28
CA LEU A 35 -4.24 -10.43 8.55
C LEU A 35 -3.27 -10.72 7.42
N VAL A 36 -2.70 -9.68 6.81
CA VAL A 36 -1.59 -9.80 5.86
C VAL A 36 -0.31 -9.32 6.56
N ASN A 37 0.54 -10.28 6.93
CA ASN A 37 1.80 -10.04 7.60
C ASN A 37 2.93 -9.86 6.57
N ALA A 38 3.38 -8.62 6.38
CA ALA A 38 4.57 -8.26 5.60
C ALA A 38 5.76 -7.86 6.50
N CYS A 39 5.87 -8.50 7.66
CA CYS A 39 6.95 -8.38 8.64
C CYS A 39 7.58 -9.78 8.85
N PRO A 40 8.42 -10.30 7.94
CA PRO A 40 9.04 -11.63 8.07
C PRO A 40 9.80 -11.81 9.39
N GLU A 41 10.24 -10.72 10.02
CA GLU A 41 10.97 -10.74 11.28
C GLU A 41 10.07 -11.04 12.50
N LYS A 42 8.74 -11.02 12.34
CA LYS A 42 7.78 -11.25 13.42
C LYS A 42 6.67 -12.23 12.99
N PRO A 43 6.42 -13.31 13.76
CA PRO A 43 5.30 -14.19 13.49
C PRO A 43 3.97 -13.43 13.64
N CYS A 44 2.93 -13.88 12.93
CA CYS A 44 1.59 -13.34 13.16
C CYS A 44 1.10 -13.88 14.50
N PRO A 45 0.56 -13.05 15.40
CA PRO A 45 -0.09 -13.58 16.59
C PRO A 45 -1.30 -14.42 16.17
N ASP A 46 -1.49 -15.55 16.86
CA ASP A 46 -2.64 -16.42 16.62
C ASP A 46 -3.88 -15.79 17.27
N PHE A 47 -4.81 -15.32 16.42
CA PHE A 47 -6.07 -14.74 16.85
C PHE A 47 -7.21 -15.63 16.36
N GLN A 48 -8.05 -16.08 17.30
CA GLN A 48 -9.16 -16.97 16.98
C GLN A 48 -10.10 -16.33 15.94
N GLY A 49 -10.36 -17.06 14.85
CA GLY A 49 -11.23 -16.62 13.77
C GLY A 49 -10.58 -15.64 12.77
N VAL A 50 -9.27 -15.42 12.86
CA VAL A 50 -8.52 -14.55 11.95
C VAL A 50 -7.61 -15.38 11.06
N THR A 51 -7.80 -15.30 9.75
CA THR A 51 -6.93 -15.94 8.77
C THR A 51 -5.68 -15.08 8.56
N SER A 52 -4.49 -15.70 8.48
CA SER A 52 -3.23 -14.99 8.28
C SER A 52 -2.56 -15.38 6.96
N VAL A 53 -2.17 -14.37 6.17
CA VAL A 53 -1.35 -14.49 4.95
C VAL A 53 0.03 -13.91 5.24
N TYR A 54 1.07 -14.66 4.88
CA TYR A 54 2.45 -14.29 5.17
C TYR A 54 3.19 -13.87 3.90
N VAL A 55 3.76 -12.67 3.92
CA VAL A 55 4.58 -12.11 2.85
C VAL A 55 6.02 -12.05 3.36
N GLN A 56 6.80 -13.09 3.03
CA GLN A 56 8.17 -13.29 3.52
C GLN A 56 9.18 -12.46 2.72
N VAL A 57 9.05 -11.14 2.80
CA VAL A 57 9.86 -10.18 2.02
C VAL A 57 10.45 -9.10 2.92
N GLU A 58 11.77 -8.97 2.88
CA GLU A 58 12.49 -7.91 3.59
C GLU A 58 12.22 -6.52 3.00
N ASP A 59 12.34 -5.47 3.82
CA ASP A 59 12.22 -4.08 3.35
C ASP A 59 13.50 -3.59 2.66
N ARG A 60 13.85 -4.23 1.53
CA ARG A 60 15.05 -3.89 0.75
C ARG A 60 14.70 -3.56 -0.70
N PRO A 61 15.40 -2.61 -1.35
CA PRO A 61 15.13 -2.26 -2.74
C PRO A 61 15.28 -3.40 -3.77
N HIS A 62 16.07 -4.43 -3.45
CA HIS A 62 16.24 -5.60 -4.31
C HIS A 62 15.25 -6.74 -4.01
N ALA A 63 14.44 -6.62 -2.95
CA ALA A 63 13.49 -7.66 -2.57
C ALA A 63 12.25 -7.65 -3.49
N HIS A 64 11.74 -8.82 -3.84
CA HIS A 64 10.68 -8.98 -4.86
C HIS A 64 9.27 -8.97 -4.26
N LEU A 65 8.85 -7.83 -3.69
CA LEU A 65 7.51 -7.71 -3.11
C LEU A 65 6.39 -7.84 -4.17
N ASN A 66 6.68 -7.46 -5.42
CA ASN A 66 5.79 -7.56 -6.56
C ASN A 66 5.26 -8.97 -6.85
N GLN A 67 6.01 -10.01 -6.48
CA GLN A 67 5.55 -11.40 -6.62
C GLN A 67 4.29 -11.70 -5.79
N HIS A 68 4.01 -10.88 -4.78
CA HIS A 68 2.85 -11.03 -3.90
C HIS A 68 1.69 -10.09 -4.23
N PHE A 69 1.84 -9.16 -5.17
CA PHE A 69 0.80 -8.14 -5.44
C PHE A 69 -0.55 -8.76 -5.83
N ASP A 70 -0.55 -9.65 -6.82
CA ASP A 70 -1.78 -10.27 -7.32
C ASP A 70 -2.42 -11.17 -6.24
N HIS A 71 -1.62 -12.00 -5.56
CA HIS A 71 -2.11 -12.89 -4.51
C HIS A 71 -2.68 -12.14 -3.31
N VAL A 72 -1.96 -11.15 -2.76
CA VAL A 72 -2.43 -10.36 -1.61
C VAL A 72 -3.69 -9.59 -1.98
N ALA A 73 -3.73 -8.99 -3.17
CA ALA A 73 -4.92 -8.28 -3.61
C ALA A 73 -6.14 -9.21 -3.73
N GLU A 74 -5.95 -10.44 -4.20
CA GLU A 74 -7.02 -11.44 -4.28
C GLU A 74 -7.53 -11.84 -2.90
N GLN A 75 -6.63 -12.10 -1.94
CA GLN A 75 -7.01 -12.44 -0.56
C GLN A 75 -7.82 -11.31 0.09
N ILE A 76 -7.41 -10.04 -0.11
CA ILE A 76 -8.15 -8.88 0.41
C ILE A 76 -9.53 -8.81 -0.24
N GLN A 77 -9.62 -9.00 -1.57
CA GLN A 77 -10.88 -8.92 -2.31
C GLN A 77 -11.86 -10.05 -1.96
N GLN A 78 -11.36 -11.25 -1.69
CA GLN A 78 -12.18 -12.42 -1.31
C GLN A 78 -12.63 -12.39 0.16
N ASN A 79 -12.02 -11.55 0.99
CA ASN A 79 -12.40 -11.42 2.40
C ASN A 79 -13.72 -10.64 2.57
N THR A 80 -14.84 -11.35 2.49
CA THR A 80 -16.19 -10.78 2.63
C THR A 80 -16.77 -10.93 4.04
N THR A 81 -16.11 -11.68 4.93
CA THR A 81 -16.60 -12.00 6.28
C THR A 81 -16.26 -10.93 7.32
N GLY A 82 -15.46 -9.93 6.94
CA GLY A 82 -15.00 -8.88 7.84
C GLY A 82 -14.03 -7.93 7.15
N SER A 83 -13.05 -7.46 7.90
CA SER A 83 -12.06 -6.50 7.44
C SER A 83 -10.69 -7.14 7.29
N SER A 84 -9.88 -6.57 6.40
CA SER A 84 -8.49 -6.95 6.15
C SER A 84 -7.55 -5.94 6.79
N LEU A 85 -6.49 -6.42 7.46
CA LEU A 85 -5.43 -5.56 8.00
C LEU A 85 -4.08 -5.99 7.40
N VAL A 86 -3.45 -5.07 6.68
CA VAL A 86 -2.10 -5.26 6.11
C VAL A 86 -1.10 -4.53 7.00
N PHE A 87 -0.13 -5.26 7.55
CA PHE A 87 0.87 -4.68 8.44
C PHE A 87 2.28 -5.08 8.03
N CYS A 88 3.24 -4.26 8.43
CA CYS A 88 4.66 -4.59 8.42
C CYS A 88 5.30 -4.06 9.71
N SER A 89 6.64 -4.00 9.81
CA SER A 89 7.31 -3.50 11.02
C SER A 89 6.80 -2.11 11.46
N ALA A 90 6.99 -1.08 10.62
CA ALA A 90 6.60 0.30 10.95
C ALA A 90 5.31 0.79 10.27
N GLY A 91 4.71 -0.03 9.39
CA GLY A 91 3.62 0.41 8.51
C GLY A 91 4.05 1.50 7.53
N ARG A 92 5.30 1.48 7.06
CA ARG A 92 5.90 2.59 6.29
C ARG A 92 6.20 2.25 4.83
N SER A 93 6.68 1.06 4.55
CA SER A 93 7.19 0.68 3.21
C SER A 93 6.43 -0.52 2.65
N ARG A 94 6.64 -1.73 3.20
CA ARG A 94 6.03 -2.97 2.69
C ARG A 94 4.49 -2.98 2.66
N SER A 95 3.85 -2.72 3.81
CA SER A 95 2.37 -2.74 3.87
C SER A 95 1.68 -1.68 3.01
N PRO A 96 2.09 -0.38 2.98
CA PRO A 96 1.50 0.57 2.04
C PRO A 96 1.76 0.20 0.58
N THR A 97 2.91 -0.40 0.23
CA THR A 97 3.16 -0.90 -1.13
C THR A 97 2.14 -1.95 -1.54
N LEU A 98 1.89 -2.96 -0.69
CA LEU A 98 0.87 -3.98 -0.96
C LEU A 98 -0.54 -3.40 -1.10
N ILE A 99 -0.88 -2.43 -0.24
CA ILE A 99 -2.18 -1.74 -0.31
C ILE A 99 -2.32 -0.94 -1.60
N MET A 100 -1.30 -0.19 -2.01
CA MET A 100 -1.36 0.55 -3.28
C MET A 100 -1.51 -0.39 -4.48
N ALA A 101 -0.84 -1.55 -4.48
CA ALA A 101 -1.04 -2.58 -5.49
C ALA A 101 -2.49 -3.11 -5.50
N PHE A 102 -3.06 -3.39 -4.32
CA PHE A 102 -4.47 -3.78 -4.20
C PHE A 102 -5.42 -2.71 -4.75
N LEU A 103 -5.23 -1.44 -4.38
CA LEU A 103 -6.09 -0.34 -4.82
C LEU A 103 -6.05 -0.17 -6.34
N MET A 104 -4.87 -0.27 -6.96
CA MET A 104 -4.76 -0.22 -8.42
C MET A 104 -5.50 -1.39 -9.09
N ARG A 105 -5.27 -2.62 -8.61
CA ARG A 105 -5.87 -3.82 -9.23
C ARG A 105 -7.37 -3.91 -9.02
N SER A 106 -7.85 -3.64 -7.81
CA SER A 106 -9.21 -4.01 -7.37
C SER A 106 -10.18 -2.84 -7.45
N GLU A 107 -9.69 -1.61 -7.30
CA GLU A 107 -10.50 -0.39 -7.40
C GLU A 107 -10.22 0.42 -8.68
N GLY A 108 -9.26 -0.03 -9.51
CA GLY A 108 -8.92 0.64 -10.77
C GLY A 108 -8.26 2.01 -10.59
N LEU A 109 -7.73 2.31 -9.40
CA LEU A 109 -7.02 3.57 -9.17
C LEU A 109 -5.71 3.62 -9.96
N SER A 110 -5.31 4.82 -10.36
CA SER A 110 -3.92 5.05 -10.76
C SER A 110 -2.98 4.93 -9.55
N LEU A 111 -1.69 4.69 -9.79
CA LEU A 111 -0.67 4.67 -8.73
C LEU A 111 -0.64 5.99 -7.95
N PHE A 112 -0.80 7.12 -8.65
CA PHE A 112 -0.89 8.43 -8.01
C PHE A 112 -2.08 8.51 -7.05
N GLN A 113 -3.27 8.10 -7.50
CA GLN A 113 -4.49 8.10 -6.68
C GLN A 113 -4.37 7.12 -5.50
N ALA A 114 -3.83 5.93 -5.73
CA ALA A 114 -3.59 4.94 -4.68
C ALA A 114 -2.61 5.48 -3.62
N HIS A 115 -1.53 6.14 -4.05
CA HIS A 115 -0.58 6.78 -3.15
C HIS A 115 -1.22 7.92 -2.35
N GLN A 116 -1.99 8.81 -2.98
CA GLN A 116 -2.69 9.90 -2.30
C GLN A 116 -3.64 9.36 -1.23
N ARG A 117 -4.46 8.36 -1.56
CA ARG A 117 -5.40 7.72 -0.63
C ARG A 117 -4.71 7.19 0.63
N VAL A 118 -3.55 6.55 0.47
CA VAL A 118 -2.80 6.04 1.64
C VAL A 118 -2.12 7.17 2.41
N MET A 119 -1.58 8.18 1.71
CA MET A 119 -0.93 9.35 2.33
C MET A 119 -1.89 10.19 3.17
N GLU A 120 -3.15 10.35 2.75
CA GLU A 120 -4.18 11.10 3.47
C GLU A 120 -4.39 10.60 4.91
N VAL A 121 -4.36 9.27 5.09
CA VAL A 121 -4.61 8.62 6.39
C VAL A 121 -3.33 8.14 7.08
N ARG A 122 -2.19 8.17 6.38
CA ARG A 122 -0.88 7.79 6.91
C ARG A 122 0.24 8.60 6.24
N PRO A 123 0.45 9.86 6.65
CA PRO A 123 1.29 10.83 5.92
C PRO A 123 2.80 10.56 5.98
N PHE A 124 3.23 9.52 6.70
CA PHE A 124 4.63 9.14 6.87
C PHE A 124 5.02 7.88 6.09
N ILE A 125 4.13 7.34 5.24
CA ILE A 125 4.52 6.25 4.35
C ILE A 125 5.69 6.68 3.46
N ARG A 126 6.60 5.73 3.23
CA ARG A 126 7.79 5.92 2.42
C ARG A 126 8.27 4.56 1.92
N PRO A 127 7.63 3.99 0.89
CA PRO A 127 8.16 2.82 0.19
C PRO A 127 9.61 3.06 -0.23
N ASN A 128 10.42 2.02 -0.16
CA ASN A 128 11.79 2.11 -0.68
C ASN A 128 11.78 2.25 -2.23
N ALA A 129 12.90 2.69 -2.81
CA ALA A 129 12.99 2.97 -4.24
C ALA A 129 12.73 1.75 -5.14
N GLY A 130 13.07 0.53 -4.67
CA GLY A 130 12.79 -0.70 -5.39
C GLY A 130 11.30 -1.02 -5.47
N PHE A 131 10.58 -0.80 -4.36
CA PHE A 131 9.13 -0.97 -4.32
C PHE A 131 8.39 0.06 -5.16
N TRP A 132 8.88 1.30 -5.23
CA TRP A 132 8.37 2.28 -6.19
C TRP A 132 8.53 1.82 -7.64
N ARG A 133 9.71 1.31 -8.02
CA ARG A 133 9.93 0.75 -9.36
C ARG A 133 8.99 -0.42 -9.66
N GLN A 134 8.77 -1.28 -8.68
CA GLN A 134 7.84 -2.41 -8.79
C GLN A 134 6.38 -1.94 -8.97
N LEU A 135 5.95 -0.91 -8.25
CA LEU A 135 4.62 -0.33 -8.39
C LEU A 135 4.42 0.32 -9.77
N LEU A 136 5.41 1.03 -10.29
CA LEU A 136 5.37 1.59 -11.66
C LEU A 136 5.27 0.49 -12.72
N GLN A 137 6.06 -0.58 -12.59
CA GLN A 137 5.95 -1.73 -13.48
C GLN A 137 4.58 -2.39 -13.41
N TYR A 138 3.99 -2.44 -12.21
CA TYR A 138 2.67 -3.00 -12.00
C TYR A 138 1.56 -2.11 -12.57
N GLU A 139 1.63 -0.80 -12.39
CA GLU A 139 0.70 0.15 -13.02
C GLU A 139 0.77 0.07 -14.55
N MET A 140 1.98 0.00 -15.12
CA MET A 140 2.20 -0.21 -16.54
C MET A 140 1.58 -1.53 -17.04
N LYS A 141 1.70 -2.61 -16.27
CA LYS A 141 1.07 -3.91 -16.57
C LYS A 141 -0.46 -3.81 -16.57
N LEU A 142 -1.04 -3.06 -15.63
CA LEU A 142 -2.50 -2.95 -15.48
C LEU A 142 -3.14 -1.98 -16.48
N THR A 143 -2.49 -0.85 -16.77
CA THR A 143 -3.11 0.28 -17.49
C THR A 143 -2.40 0.67 -18.78
N HIS A 144 -1.24 0.05 -19.10
CA HIS A 144 -0.36 0.43 -20.21
C HIS A 144 0.18 1.86 -20.14
N SER A 145 0.13 2.49 -18.97
CA SER A 145 0.68 3.82 -18.71
C SER A 145 1.14 3.94 -17.25
N ASN A 146 1.90 4.99 -16.94
CA ASN A 146 2.21 5.37 -15.56
C ASN A 146 1.60 6.73 -15.25
N SER A 147 1.05 6.89 -14.05
CA SER A 147 0.53 8.16 -13.54
C SER A 147 1.56 8.95 -12.72
N VAL A 148 2.68 8.31 -12.38
CA VAL A 148 3.73 8.87 -11.52
C VAL A 148 5.09 8.82 -12.22
N LYS A 149 5.88 9.87 -12.05
CA LYS A 149 7.33 9.87 -12.28
C LYS A 149 8.05 10.05 -10.94
N MET A 150 9.19 9.38 -10.76
CA MET A 150 10.00 9.57 -9.56
C MET A 150 10.97 10.73 -9.76
N VAL A 151 10.93 11.74 -8.90
CA VAL A 151 11.75 12.95 -9.01
C VAL A 151 12.66 13.10 -7.81
N SER A 152 13.92 13.50 -8.05
CA SER A 152 14.88 13.78 -7.00
C SER A 152 14.62 15.17 -6.42
N THR A 153 14.37 15.24 -5.12
CA THR A 153 14.13 16.48 -4.38
C THR A 153 15.11 16.59 -3.21
N SER A 154 15.15 17.75 -2.54
CA SER A 154 15.90 17.94 -1.28
C SER A 154 15.43 17.02 -0.14
N GLN A 155 14.22 16.47 -0.25
CA GLN A 155 13.63 15.52 0.72
C GLN A 155 13.84 14.05 0.32
N GLY A 156 14.56 13.80 -0.79
CA GLY A 156 14.79 12.50 -1.39
C GLY A 156 13.99 12.28 -2.67
N VAL A 157 13.87 11.01 -3.08
CA VAL A 157 13.12 10.63 -4.29
C VAL A 157 11.62 10.54 -3.94
N LEU A 158 10.80 11.39 -4.58
CA LEU A 158 9.37 11.49 -4.35
C LEU A 158 8.56 11.20 -5.63
N PRO A 159 7.34 10.65 -5.50
CA PRO A 159 6.43 10.49 -6.61
C PRO A 159 5.81 11.84 -7.00
N GLU A 160 5.90 12.23 -8.28
CA GLU A 160 5.16 13.36 -8.86
C GLU A 160 4.16 12.86 -9.90
N PRO A 161 2.97 13.49 -10.00
CA PRO A 161 2.03 13.16 -11.06
C PRO A 161 2.62 13.48 -12.43
N ILE A 162 2.34 12.61 -13.42
CA ILE A 162 2.64 12.88 -14.82
C ILE A 162 1.47 13.70 -15.38
N HIS A 163 1.70 14.99 -15.61
CA HIS A 163 0.77 15.81 -16.39
C HIS A 163 0.98 15.51 -17.87
N ASN A 164 0.03 14.84 -18.51
CA ASN A 164 0.01 14.77 -19.97
C ASN A 164 -0.25 16.18 -20.50
N SER A 165 0.79 16.84 -20.99
CA SER A 165 0.69 18.07 -21.78
C SER A 165 0.05 17.76 -23.14
N ARG A 166 -1.23 17.39 -23.15
CA ARG A 166 -2.09 17.37 -24.34
C ARG A 166 -3.15 18.48 -24.32
N ASP A 167 -3.23 19.26 -23.24
CA ASP A 167 -3.99 20.52 -23.19
C ASP A 167 -3.08 21.73 -23.45
N SER A 168 -2.42 21.73 -24.61
CA SER A 168 -1.84 22.94 -25.18
C SER A 168 -2.36 23.10 -26.60
N SER A 169 -3.68 23.21 -26.71
CA SER A 169 -4.34 23.59 -27.96
C SER A 169 -5.29 24.75 -27.71
N TYR A 170 -4.93 25.88 -28.33
CA TYR A 170 -5.71 27.08 -28.61
C TYR A 170 -5.86 28.14 -27.50
N CYS A 171 -4.82 28.95 -27.34
CA CYS A 171 -5.05 30.40 -27.40
C CYS A 171 -4.70 30.85 -28.82
N LEU A 172 -5.72 31.01 -29.66
CA LEU A 172 -5.63 31.83 -30.85
C LEU A 172 -5.36 33.26 -30.38
N ASN A 173 -4.16 33.78 -30.64
CA ASN A 173 -3.99 35.23 -30.60
C ASN A 173 -4.56 35.76 -31.92
N VAL A 174 -5.67 36.49 -31.76
CA VAL A 174 -6.25 37.43 -32.74
C VAL A 174 -5.23 38.49 -33.12
#